data_AF-C1F3C2-F1
#
_entry.id   AF-C1F3C2-F1
#
_cell.length_a   1.000
_cell.length_b   1.000
_cell.length_c   1.000
_cell.angle_alpha   90.00
_cell.angle_beta   90.00
_cell.angle_gamma   90.00
#
_symmetry.space_group_name_H-M   'P 1'
#
loop_
_entity.id
_entity.type
_entity.pdbx_description
1 polymer ?
#
loop_
_entity_poly.entity_id
_entity_poly.type
_entity_poly.pdbx_seq_one_letter_code
_entity_poly.pdbx_strand_id
1 'polypeptide(L)'
;MPVPLLLVLVLATMLVYYTYWKRKQDRVRSSSWDWIASQLRSNNEFNFDRVSHRYLYEDGITATPSNVWEKINGVAGLWAMFRNAGLFLRLADYATDHGAEAPEELLESLRADAIQIRVAVLLATAKYLSTYSQVAASVNAHRAATAYSSMLAHMTRLFQDHSTLLFPRFLECM
;
A
#
# COMPACT_ATOMS: atom_id res chain seq x y z
N MET A 1 22.99 10.77 -41.91
CA MET A 1 22.14 9.60 -41.62
C MET A 1 22.20 9.28 -40.12
N PRO A 2 21.35 9.90 -39.26
CA PRO A 2 21.44 9.76 -37.79
C PRO A 2 20.72 8.51 -37.22
N VAL A 3 20.09 7.71 -38.09
CA VAL A 3 19.34 6.49 -37.74
C VAL A 3 20.10 5.51 -36.83
N PRO A 4 21.42 5.25 -36.96
CA PRO A 4 22.09 4.28 -36.09
C PRO A 4 22.24 4.78 -34.64
N LEU A 5 22.38 6.09 -34.42
CA LEU A 5 22.53 6.64 -33.07
C LEU A 5 21.21 6.58 -32.29
N LEU A 6 20.08 6.80 -32.97
CA LEU A 6 18.75 6.73 -32.37
C LEU A 6 18.40 5.30 -31.92
N LEU A 7 18.73 4.30 -32.74
CA LEU A 7 18.55 2.88 -32.40
C LEU A 7 19.41 2.47 -31.21
N VAL A 8 20.68 2.89 -31.16
CA VAL A 8 21.58 2.61 -30.03
C VAL A 8 21.04 3.25 -28.75
N LEU A 9 20.50 4.47 -28.83
CA LEU A 9 19.92 5.17 -27.68
C LEU A 9 18.66 4.46 -27.16
N VAL A 10 17.75 4.03 -28.05
CA VAL A 10 16.54 3.28 -27.66
C VAL A 10 16.88 1.92 -27.05
N LEU A 11 17.85 1.20 -27.63
CA LEU A 11 18.30 -0.07 -27.06
C LEU A 11 18.97 0.12 -25.70
N ALA A 12 19.76 1.18 -25.53
CA ALA A 12 20.39 1.51 -24.25
C ALA A 12 19.34 1.87 -23.18
N THR A 13 18.33 2.67 -23.51
CA THR A 13 17.26 3.00 -22.56
C THR A 13 16.40 1.80 -22.20
N MET A 14 16.08 0.93 -23.17
CA MET A 14 15.39 -0.33 -22.90
C MET A 14 16.21 -1.26 -22.01
N LEU A 15 17.53 -1.38 -22.24
CA LEU A 15 18.41 -2.22 -21.41
C LEU A 15 18.54 -1.67 -19.98
N VAL A 16 18.66 -0.35 -19.82
CA VAL A 16 18.69 0.31 -18.51
C VAL A 16 17.35 0.14 -17.79
N TYR A 17 16.24 0.32 -18.50
CA TYR A 17 14.90 0.11 -17.94
C TYR A 17 14.70 -1.36 -17.51
N TYR A 18 15.08 -2.31 -18.36
CA TYR A 18 14.97 -3.75 -18.07
C TYR A 18 15.85 -4.15 -16.89
N THR A 19 17.10 -3.67 -16.82
CA THR A 19 17.99 -3.98 -15.69
C THR A 19 17.54 -3.31 -14.40
N TYR A 20 16.98 -2.10 -14.45
CA TYR A 20 16.35 -1.45 -13.31
C TYR A 20 15.12 -2.24 -12.83
N TRP A 21 14.25 -2.62 -13.76
CA TRP A 21 13.06 -3.43 -13.50
C TRP A 21 13.43 -4.79 -12.89
N LYS A 22 14.38 -5.49 -13.50
CA LYS A 22 14.86 -6.79 -13.03
C LYS A 22 15.50 -6.69 -11.66
N ARG A 23 16.34 -5.68 -11.39
CA ARG A 23 16.91 -5.46 -10.04
C ARG A 23 15.84 -5.14 -9.01
N LYS A 24 14.80 -4.39 -9.38
CA LYS A 24 13.66 -4.11 -8.51
C LYS A 24 12.88 -5.40 -8.24
N GLN A 25 12.67 -6.22 -9.26
CA GLN A 25 11.98 -7.51 -9.16
C GLN A 25 12.80 -8.54 -8.37
N ASP A 26 14.12 -8.60 -8.56
CA ASP A 26 15.04 -9.47 -7.82
C ASP A 26 15.12 -9.07 -6.34
N ARG A 27 15.14 -7.76 -6.04
CA ARG A 27 15.02 -7.27 -4.65
C ARG A 27 13.66 -7.59 -4.03
N VAL A 28 12.59 -7.59 -4.82
CA VAL A 28 11.25 -7.97 -4.37
C VAL A 28 11.18 -9.48 -4.15
N ARG A 29 11.77 -10.30 -5.04
CA ARG A 29 11.85 -11.76 -4.94
C ARG A 29 12.75 -12.23 -3.79
N SER A 30 13.72 -11.41 -3.39
CA SER A 30 14.55 -11.63 -2.20
C SER A 30 14.00 -10.99 -0.92
N SER A 31 12.87 -10.26 -1.00
CA SER A 31 12.23 -9.72 0.20
C SER A 31 11.54 -10.88 0.91
N SER A 32 12.23 -11.50 1.86
CA SER A 32 11.65 -12.53 2.71
C SER A 32 10.42 -11.97 3.42
N TRP A 33 9.44 -12.84 3.68
CA TRP A 33 8.27 -12.52 4.49
C TRP A 33 8.64 -11.70 5.73
N ASP A 34 9.72 -12.09 6.42
CA ASP A 34 10.18 -11.46 7.67
C ASP A 34 10.69 -10.02 7.46
N TRP A 35 11.24 -9.70 6.28
CA TRP A 35 11.61 -8.33 5.94
C TRP A 35 10.37 -7.46 5.69
N ILE A 36 9.36 -7.98 4.99
CA ILE A 36 8.12 -7.23 4.72
C ILE A 36 7.32 -7.05 6.03
N ALA A 37 7.21 -8.11 6.82
CA ALA A 37 6.61 -8.16 8.15
C ALA A 37 7.25 -7.16 9.12
N SER A 38 8.59 -7.12 9.20
CA SER A 38 9.29 -6.19 10.10
C SER A 38 9.09 -4.72 9.69
N GLN A 39 9.04 -4.42 8.39
CA GLN A 39 8.71 -3.08 7.90
C GLN A 39 7.26 -2.70 8.22
N LEU A 40 6.33 -3.65 8.15
CA LEU A 40 4.93 -3.42 8.49
C LEU A 40 4.76 -3.17 9.99
N ARG A 41 5.35 -4.02 10.85
CA ARG A 41 5.36 -3.85 12.32
C ARG A 41 5.96 -2.51 12.74
N SER A 42 7.08 -2.11 12.13
CA SER A 42 7.72 -0.82 12.42
C SER A 42 6.84 0.38 12.02
N ASN A 43 5.94 0.20 11.05
CA ASN A 43 4.97 1.24 10.65
C ASN A 43 3.61 1.10 11.34
N ASN A 44 3.40 0.05 12.14
CA ASN A 44 2.18 -0.18 12.93
C ASN A 44 2.13 0.65 14.22
N GLU A 45 3.22 1.37 14.56
CA GLU A 45 3.20 2.40 15.61
C GLU A 45 2.19 3.53 15.32
N PHE A 46 1.66 3.58 14.09
CA PHE A 46 0.58 4.45 13.72
C PHE A 46 -0.79 3.82 14.08
N ASN A 47 -1.42 4.32 15.14
CA ASN A 47 -2.70 3.90 15.77
C ASN A 47 -3.93 3.82 14.82
N PHE A 48 -3.90 3.03 13.75
CA PHE A 48 -5.05 2.88 12.85
C PHE A 48 -6.24 2.21 13.54
N ASP A 49 -6.02 1.43 14.61
CA ASP A 49 -7.10 0.90 15.47
C ASP A 49 -8.04 1.98 16.02
N ARG A 50 -7.56 3.22 16.19
CA ARG A 50 -8.39 4.36 16.62
C ARG A 50 -9.25 4.95 15.50
N VAL A 51 -8.92 4.61 14.25
CA VAL A 51 -9.56 5.06 13.01
C VAL A 51 -10.65 4.09 12.55
N SER A 52 -10.50 2.79 12.82
CA SER A 52 -11.50 1.74 12.49
C SER A 52 -11.78 0.81 13.69
N HIS A 53 -13.06 0.60 14.02
CA HIS A 53 -13.48 -0.20 15.19
C HIS A 53 -13.25 -1.72 15.01
N ARG A 54 -13.09 -2.17 13.75
CA ARG A 54 -13.00 -3.58 13.31
C ARG A 54 -11.99 -3.74 12.17
N TYR A 55 -10.78 -3.22 12.40
CA TYR A 55 -9.65 -3.05 11.46
C TYR A 55 -9.41 -4.19 10.45
N LEU A 56 -9.74 -5.43 10.80
CA LEU A 56 -9.49 -6.62 9.98
C LEU A 56 -10.76 -7.23 9.36
N TYR A 57 -11.96 -6.89 9.84
CA TYR A 57 -13.18 -7.67 9.56
C TYR A 57 -14.31 -6.90 8.90
N GLU A 58 -14.34 -5.57 8.96
CA GLU A 58 -15.38 -4.76 8.32
C GLU A 58 -14.80 -3.57 7.55
N ASP A 59 -15.31 -3.36 6.35
CA ASP A 59 -15.03 -2.18 5.54
C ASP A 59 -15.71 -0.95 6.15
N GLY A 60 -14.92 0.01 6.64
CA GLY A 60 -15.46 1.28 7.12
C GLY A 60 -14.60 1.94 8.20
N ILE A 61 -14.51 3.27 8.12
CA ILE A 61 -13.86 4.10 9.14
C ILE A 61 -14.91 4.82 9.98
N THR A 62 -14.74 4.86 11.30
CA THR A 62 -15.59 5.65 12.22
C THR A 62 -15.18 7.12 12.25
N ALA A 63 -14.06 7.46 11.62
CA ALA A 63 -13.55 8.82 11.54
C ALA A 63 -14.34 9.66 10.52
N THR A 64 -14.90 10.79 10.95
CA THR A 64 -15.48 11.80 10.05
C THR A 64 -14.34 12.61 9.39
N PRO A 65 -14.58 13.27 8.25
CA PRO A 65 -13.58 14.17 7.66
C PRO A 65 -13.06 15.19 8.67
N SER A 66 -13.89 15.69 9.58
CA SER A 66 -13.48 16.66 10.60
C SER A 66 -12.50 16.12 11.66
N ASN A 67 -12.51 14.83 11.98
CA ASN A 67 -11.69 14.25 13.05
C ASN A 67 -10.61 13.27 12.55
N VAL A 68 -10.65 12.89 11.27
CA VAL A 68 -9.73 11.90 10.72
C VAL A 68 -8.29 12.38 10.81
N TRP A 69 -8.02 13.66 10.61
CA TRP A 69 -6.66 14.21 10.61
C TRP A 69 -5.94 14.00 11.94
N GLU A 70 -6.65 14.23 13.06
CA GLU A 70 -6.12 14.05 14.41
C GLU A 70 -6.00 12.56 14.75
N LYS A 71 -7.01 11.76 14.39
CA LYS A 71 -7.00 10.31 14.59
C LYS A 71 -5.87 9.62 13.82
N ILE A 72 -5.53 10.12 12.64
CA ILE A 72 -4.44 9.59 11.81
C ILE A 72 -3.07 10.22 12.14
N ASN A 73 -2.92 10.94 13.25
CA ASN A 73 -1.64 11.55 13.63
C ASN A 73 -1.04 12.43 12.50
N GLY A 74 -1.93 13.10 11.75
CA GLY A 74 -1.59 14.01 10.66
C GLY A 74 -0.77 13.39 9.52
N VAL A 75 0.27 14.11 9.08
CA VAL A 75 1.10 13.73 7.92
C VAL A 75 1.88 12.43 8.16
N ALA A 76 2.25 12.13 9.41
CA ALA A 76 2.99 10.92 9.75
C ALA A 76 2.16 9.66 9.45
N GLY A 77 0.89 9.62 9.88
CA GLY A 77 0.02 8.48 9.59
C GLY A 77 -0.38 8.37 8.13
N LEU A 78 -0.55 9.51 7.43
CA LEU A 78 -0.72 9.50 5.96
C LEU A 78 0.48 8.84 5.26
N TRP A 79 1.71 9.18 5.68
CA TRP A 79 2.91 8.55 5.13
C TRP A 79 3.01 7.06 5.47
N ALA A 80 2.61 6.66 6.67
CA ALA A 80 2.52 5.26 7.06
C ALA A 80 1.54 4.50 6.15
N MET A 81 0.33 5.02 5.92
CA MET A 81 -0.65 4.43 4.99
C MET A 81 -0.09 4.26 3.57
N PHE A 82 0.59 5.28 3.04
CA PHE A 82 1.21 5.22 1.72
C PHE A 82 2.25 4.10 1.62
N ARG A 83 3.13 3.99 2.63
CA ARG A 83 4.17 2.95 2.68
C ARG A 83 3.54 1.57 2.83
N ASN A 84 2.62 1.41 3.77
CA ASN A 84 1.95 0.15 4.09
C ASN A 84 1.15 -0.38 2.89
N ALA A 85 0.48 0.48 2.13
CA ALA A 85 -0.17 0.09 0.87
C ALA A 85 0.80 -0.58 -0.12
N GLY A 86 2.06 -0.13 -0.16
CA GLY A 86 3.10 -0.80 -0.95
C GLY A 86 3.58 -2.12 -0.39
N LEU A 87 3.65 -2.24 0.93
CA LEU A 87 4.07 -3.47 1.61
C LEU A 87 2.99 -4.56 1.49
N PHE A 88 1.72 -4.18 1.60
CA PHE A 88 0.58 -5.06 1.41
C PHE A 88 0.56 -5.71 0.03
N LEU A 89 0.78 -4.94 -1.05
CA LEU A 89 0.91 -5.54 -2.38
C LEU A 89 2.04 -6.57 -2.45
N ARG A 90 3.18 -6.31 -1.81
CA ARG A 90 4.28 -7.29 -1.77
C ARG A 90 3.95 -8.53 -0.96
N LEU A 91 3.15 -8.41 0.10
CA LEU A 91 2.65 -9.56 0.85
C LEU A 91 1.69 -10.39 0.01
N ALA A 92 0.79 -9.75 -0.74
CA ALA A 92 -0.09 -10.44 -1.67
C ALA A 92 0.69 -11.16 -2.77
N ASP A 93 1.63 -10.47 -3.43
CA ASP A 93 2.52 -11.06 -4.45
C ASP A 93 3.33 -12.24 -3.88
N TYR A 94 3.86 -12.10 -2.66
CA TYR A 94 4.58 -13.18 -1.98
C TYR A 94 3.66 -14.38 -1.71
N ALA A 95 2.43 -14.13 -1.25
CA ALA A 95 1.46 -15.20 -0.99
C ALA A 95 1.11 -15.96 -2.27
N THR A 96 0.86 -15.25 -3.38
CA THR A 96 0.57 -15.87 -4.68
C THR A 96 1.75 -16.68 -5.22
N ASP A 97 2.98 -16.16 -5.09
CA ASP A 97 4.20 -16.85 -5.50
C ASP A 97 4.44 -18.14 -4.68
N HIS A 98 3.91 -18.23 -3.46
CA HIS A 98 4.06 -19.35 -2.54
C HIS A 98 2.79 -20.23 -2.44
N GLY A 99 1.91 -20.17 -3.45
CA GLY A 99 0.80 -21.11 -3.61
C GLY A 99 -0.55 -20.63 -3.07
N ALA A 100 -0.72 -19.33 -2.79
CA ALA A 100 -2.05 -18.78 -2.57
C ALA A 100 -2.82 -18.68 -3.90
N GLU A 101 -3.92 -19.41 -4.03
CA GLU A 101 -4.79 -19.37 -5.21
C GLU A 101 -5.77 -18.19 -5.12
N ALA A 102 -5.22 -16.98 -5.17
CA ALA A 102 -5.99 -15.75 -5.12
C ALA A 102 -6.72 -15.48 -6.45
N PRO A 103 -8.02 -15.16 -6.45
CA PRO A 103 -8.70 -14.73 -7.67
C PRO A 103 -8.11 -13.42 -8.17
N GLU A 104 -7.89 -13.29 -9.48
CA GLU A 104 -7.30 -12.08 -10.09
C GLU A 104 -8.11 -10.82 -9.77
N GLU A 105 -9.43 -10.94 -9.62
CA GLU A 105 -10.32 -9.84 -9.22
C GLU A 105 -9.97 -9.25 -7.84
N LEU A 106 -9.56 -10.11 -6.89
CA LEU A 106 -9.15 -9.68 -5.55
C LEU A 106 -7.78 -9.01 -5.58
N LEU A 107 -6.85 -9.52 -6.39
CA LEU A 107 -5.54 -8.90 -6.60
C LEU A 107 -5.66 -7.53 -7.27
N GLU A 108 -6.54 -7.41 -8.26
CA GLU A 108 -6.79 -6.14 -8.93
C GLU A 108 -7.47 -5.12 -7.99
N SER A 109 -8.39 -5.58 -7.14
CA SER A 109 -8.99 -4.75 -6.08
C SER A 109 -7.92 -4.23 -5.10
N LEU A 110 -6.98 -5.09 -4.67
CA LEU A 110 -5.85 -4.69 -3.84
C LEU A 110 -4.93 -3.67 -4.55
N ARG A 111 -4.66 -3.85 -5.84
CA ARG A 111 -3.88 -2.88 -6.65
C ARG A 111 -4.61 -1.54 -6.74
N ALA A 112 -5.92 -1.55 -6.97
CA ALA A 112 -6.76 -0.36 -7.05
C ALA A 112 -6.78 0.39 -5.71
N ASP A 113 -7.01 -0.32 -4.59
CA ASP A 113 -6.95 0.25 -3.24
C ASP A 113 -5.59 0.91 -2.97
N ALA A 114 -4.49 0.22 -3.29
CA ALA A 114 -3.14 0.75 -3.09
C ALA A 114 -2.89 2.04 -3.87
N ILE A 115 -3.36 2.12 -5.12
CA ILE A 115 -3.28 3.34 -5.94
C ILE A 115 -4.12 4.45 -5.29
N GLN A 116 -5.36 4.14 -4.89
CA GLN A 116 -6.28 5.10 -4.28
C GLN A 116 -5.69 5.69 -2.99
N ILE A 117 -5.14 4.86 -2.10
CA ILE A 117 -4.45 5.31 -0.88
C ILE A 117 -3.31 6.26 -1.23
N ARG A 118 -2.43 5.86 -2.15
CA ARG A 118 -1.25 6.65 -2.52
C ARG A 118 -1.61 8.01 -3.11
N VAL A 119 -2.58 8.05 -4.02
CA VAL A 119 -3.06 9.29 -4.63
C VAL A 119 -3.72 10.17 -3.57
N ALA A 120 -4.59 9.61 -2.72
CA ALA A 120 -5.26 10.36 -1.67
C ALA A 120 -4.28 10.96 -0.65
N VAL A 121 -3.26 10.19 -0.24
CA VAL A 121 -2.18 10.68 0.65
C VAL A 121 -1.39 11.82 0.02
N LEU A 122 -0.98 11.67 -1.25
CA LEU A 122 -0.23 12.71 -1.95
C LEU A 122 -1.05 14.00 -2.08
N LEU A 123 -2.34 13.88 -2.42
CA LEU A 123 -3.24 15.03 -2.50
C LEU A 123 -3.52 15.66 -1.13
N ALA A 124 -3.65 14.87 -0.06
CA ALA A 124 -3.81 15.38 1.30
C ALA A 124 -2.57 16.17 1.74
N THR A 125 -1.39 15.60 1.50
CA THR A 125 -0.10 16.20 1.86
C THR A 125 0.17 17.46 1.05
N ALA A 126 -0.06 17.44 -0.26
CA ALA A 126 0.07 18.61 -1.12
C ALA A 126 -0.84 19.76 -0.67
N LYS A 127 -2.13 19.46 -0.42
CA LYS A 127 -3.07 20.48 0.08
C LYS A 127 -2.65 21.04 1.43
N TYR A 128 -2.19 20.18 2.35
CA TYR A 128 -1.68 20.63 3.65
C TYR A 128 -0.48 21.55 3.49
N LEU A 129 0.51 21.19 2.66
CA LEU A 129 1.72 22.00 2.45
C LEU A 129 1.43 23.33 1.72
N SER A 130 0.48 23.34 0.79
CA SER A 130 0.13 24.56 0.05
C SER A 130 -0.73 25.54 0.85
N THR A 131 -1.60 25.05 1.72
CA THR A 131 -2.60 25.89 2.43
C THR A 131 -2.34 26.01 3.92
N TYR A 132 -1.45 25.19 4.48
CA TYR A 132 -1.27 24.98 5.93
C TYR A 132 -2.58 24.68 6.68
N SER A 133 -3.62 24.24 5.97
CA SER A 133 -4.96 23.99 6.52
C SER A 133 -5.23 22.50 6.64
N GLN A 134 -5.46 22.04 7.87
CA GLN A 134 -5.88 20.67 8.14
C GLN A 134 -7.24 20.37 7.51
N VAL A 135 -8.16 21.33 7.51
CA VAL A 135 -9.50 21.19 6.95
C VAL A 135 -9.44 20.87 5.45
N ALA A 136 -8.56 21.55 4.71
CA ALA A 136 -8.38 21.32 3.27
C ALA A 136 -7.80 19.93 2.95
N ALA A 137 -6.95 19.41 3.83
CA ALA A 137 -6.33 18.09 3.70
C ALA A 137 -7.23 16.94 4.19
N SER A 138 -8.16 17.24 5.09
CA SER A 138 -9.00 16.28 5.82
C SER A 138 -9.89 15.40 4.92
N VAL A 139 -10.41 15.95 3.82
CA VAL A 139 -11.23 15.20 2.86
C VAL A 139 -10.42 14.10 2.17
N ASN A 140 -9.19 14.43 1.74
CA ASN A 140 -8.31 13.47 1.10
C ASN A 140 -7.73 12.48 2.11
N ALA A 141 -7.49 12.93 3.35
CA ALA A 141 -7.11 12.06 4.46
C ALA A 141 -8.20 11.04 4.80
N HIS A 142 -9.47 11.45 4.81
CA HIS A 142 -10.61 10.55 4.98
C HIS A 142 -10.66 9.51 3.85
N ARG A 143 -10.53 9.95 2.58
CA ARG A 143 -10.47 9.03 1.43
C ARG A 143 -9.31 8.03 1.54
N ALA A 144 -8.14 8.47 1.98
CA ALA A 144 -7.00 7.59 2.21
C ALA A 144 -7.30 6.55 3.30
N ALA A 145 -7.88 6.98 4.42
CA ALA A 145 -8.25 6.08 5.52
C ALA A 145 -9.34 5.08 5.13
N THR A 146 -10.36 5.49 4.35
CA THR A 146 -11.39 4.57 3.84
C THR A 146 -10.78 3.52 2.91
N ALA A 147 -9.95 3.93 1.96
CA ALA A 147 -9.29 3.00 1.03
C ALA A 147 -8.28 2.09 1.75
N TYR A 148 -7.65 2.58 2.82
CA TYR A 148 -6.77 1.75 3.65
C TYR A 148 -7.58 0.68 4.38
N SER A 149 -8.75 1.02 4.93
CA SER A 149 -9.67 0.05 5.54
C SER A 149 -10.13 -1.03 4.55
N SER A 150 -10.49 -0.67 3.32
CA SER A 150 -10.89 -1.66 2.31
C SER A 150 -9.76 -2.60 1.93
N MET A 151 -8.55 -2.04 1.76
CA MET A 151 -7.36 -2.83 1.45
C MET A 151 -7.08 -3.90 2.51
N LEU A 152 -7.33 -3.58 3.78
CA LEU A 152 -7.10 -4.50 4.90
C LEU A 152 -8.11 -5.62 4.95
N ALA A 153 -9.38 -5.33 4.69
CA ALA A 153 -10.40 -6.36 4.59
C ALA A 153 -10.13 -7.29 3.41
N HIS A 154 -9.75 -6.74 2.25
CA HIS A 154 -9.33 -7.53 1.09
C HIS A 154 -8.10 -8.38 1.38
N MET A 155 -7.11 -7.84 2.11
CA MET A 155 -5.92 -8.59 2.51
C MET A 155 -6.26 -9.72 3.49
N THR A 156 -7.17 -9.45 4.43
CA THR A 156 -7.63 -10.44 5.40
C THR A 156 -8.37 -11.58 4.68
N ARG A 157 -9.26 -11.27 3.74
CA ARG A 157 -9.92 -12.27 2.88
C ARG A 157 -8.91 -13.08 2.07
N LEU A 158 -7.92 -12.42 1.45
CA LEU A 158 -6.86 -13.10 0.71
C LEU A 158 -6.17 -14.17 1.55
N PHE A 159 -5.71 -13.81 2.76
CA PHE A 159 -4.99 -14.75 3.61
C PHE A 159 -5.90 -15.78 4.27
N GLN A 160 -7.11 -15.40 4.67
CA GLN A 160 -8.06 -16.30 5.31
C GLN A 160 -8.56 -17.39 4.35
N ASP A 161 -8.95 -17.00 3.14
CA ASP A 161 -9.63 -17.89 2.19
C ASP A 161 -8.65 -18.59 1.25
N HIS A 162 -7.50 -17.97 0.94
CA HIS A 162 -6.56 -18.48 -0.07
C HIS A 162 -5.15 -18.80 0.46
N SER A 163 -4.84 -18.50 1.72
CA SER A 163 -3.52 -18.81 2.28
C SER A 163 -3.55 -19.01 3.81
N THR A 164 -4.28 -20.05 4.24
CA THR A 164 -4.50 -20.36 5.66
C THR A 164 -3.20 -20.55 6.45
N LEU A 165 -2.12 -20.95 5.77
CA LEU A 165 -0.79 -21.13 6.36
C LEU A 165 -0.07 -19.80 6.64
N LEU A 166 -0.30 -18.77 5.82
CA LEU A 166 0.30 -17.45 5.99
C LEU A 166 -0.57 -16.52 6.85
N PHE A 167 -1.85 -16.84 7.05
CA PHE A 167 -2.79 -16.04 7.84
C PHE A 167 -2.33 -15.74 9.28
N PRO A 168 -1.85 -16.71 10.09
CA PRO A 168 -1.35 -16.41 11.43
C PRO A 168 -0.16 -15.45 11.40
N ARG A 169 0.77 -15.64 10.46
CA ARG A 169 1.93 -14.76 10.30
C ARG A 169 1.51 -13.36 9.88
N PHE A 170 0.46 -13.23 9.08
CA PHE A 170 -0.10 -11.93 8.69
C PHE A 170 -0.66 -11.21 9.90
N LEU A 171 -1.49 -11.89 10.71
CA LEU A 171 -2.04 -11.32 11.95
C LEU A 171 -0.97 -10.85 12.92
N GLU A 172 0.15 -11.56 13.03
CA GLU A 172 1.24 -11.12 13.90
C GLU A 172 1.97 -9.86 13.39
N CYS A 173 1.79 -9.46 12.13
CA CYS A 173 2.39 -8.25 11.55
C CYS A 173 1.50 -7.01 11.67
N MET A 174 0.21 -7.25 11.86
CA MET A 174 -0.86 -6.27 12.05
C MET A 174 -1.02 -5.92 13.52
#